data_AF-A0A7C5Z439-F1
#
_entry.id   AF-A0A7C5Z439-F1
#
_cell.length_a   1.000
_cell.length_b   1.000
_cell.length_c   1.000
_cell.angle_alpha   90.00
_cell.angle_beta   90.00
_cell.angle_gamma   90.00
#
_symmetry.space_group_name_H-M   'P 1'
#
loop_
_entity.id
_entity.type
_entity.pdbx_description
1 polymer ?
#
loop_
_entity_poly.entity_id
_entity_poly.type
_entity_poly.pdbx_seq_one_letter_code
_entity_poly.pdbx_strand_id
1 'polypeptide(L)'
;MTGENSTDVIKRIKRLHGEFFRKLVGGTPPHNCMLNMIGKLEHLVGPLDDFVRRVAGVIERGLGFAFAKRQPKDEKDLQQEVKAALAAAEERFRRESPTFTYSAARTTLDLSDRKFSLFIETRLLTPRRRLSEIVDEINADTPKYKTLAKRILFVVYQPSKIIIDRDEFSAPFIEQAASRSKS
;
A
#
# COMPACT_ATOMS: atom_id res chain seq x y z
N MET A 1 -3.61 38.40 -19.18
CA MET A 1 -4.70 37.63 -18.53
C MET A 1 -5.79 37.42 -19.57
N THR A 2 -5.77 36.30 -20.28
CA THR A 2 -6.76 35.96 -21.32
C THR A 2 -7.90 35.19 -20.67
N GLY A 3 -9.06 35.83 -20.52
CA GLY A 3 -10.28 35.14 -20.12
C GLY A 3 -10.68 34.14 -21.21
N GLU A 4 -10.68 32.85 -20.90
CA GLU A 4 -11.36 31.86 -21.74
C GLU A 4 -12.83 32.32 -21.89
N ASN A 5 -13.25 32.54 -23.13
CA ASN A 5 -14.60 33.00 -23.45
C ASN A 5 -15.60 31.91 -23.02
N SER A 6 -16.64 32.26 -22.27
CA SER A 6 -17.59 31.29 -21.68
C SER A 6 -18.18 30.30 -22.70
N THR A 7 -18.28 30.73 -23.95
CA THR A 7 -18.73 29.92 -25.08
C THR A 7 -17.77 28.76 -25.41
N ASP A 8 -16.46 28.98 -25.30
CA ASP A 8 -15.43 27.97 -25.54
C ASP A 8 -15.41 26.92 -24.42
N VAL A 9 -15.63 27.35 -23.17
CA VAL A 9 -15.79 26.45 -22.02
C VAL A 9 -17.00 25.53 -22.22
N ILE A 10 -18.16 26.08 -22.60
CA ILE A 10 -19.38 25.29 -22.85
C ILE A 10 -19.19 24.31 -24.02
N LYS A 11 -18.53 24.75 -25.10
CA LYS A 11 -18.24 23.89 -26.26
C LYS A 11 -17.32 22.73 -25.88
N ARG A 12 -16.34 22.99 -25.01
CA ARG A 12 -15.42 21.98 -24.48
C ARG A 12 -16.12 20.98 -23.56
N ILE A 13 -17.01 21.44 -22.68
CA ILE A 13 -17.82 20.56 -21.82
C ILE A 13 -18.71 19.64 -22.66
N LYS A 14 -19.41 20.17 -23.67
CA LYS A 14 -20.26 19.37 -24.58
C LYS A 14 -19.45 18.30 -25.32
N ARG A 15 -18.24 18.64 -25.78
CA ARG A 15 -17.34 17.68 -26.43
C ARG A 15 -16.93 16.56 -25.48
N LEU A 16 -16.50 16.91 -24.26
CA LEU A 16 -16.12 15.94 -23.23
C LEU A 16 -17.29 15.02 -22.87
N HIS A 17 -18.49 15.55 -22.68
CA HIS A 17 -19.69 14.74 -22.44
C HIS A 17 -19.98 13.77 -23.58
N GLY A 18 -19.86 14.19 -24.85
CA GLY A 18 -20.06 13.31 -26.00
C GLY A 18 -18.98 12.23 -26.14
N GLU A 19 -17.73 12.52 -25.76
CA GLU A 19 -16.67 11.50 -25.68
C GLU A 19 -16.93 10.49 -24.56
N PHE A 20 -17.35 10.96 -23.39
CA PHE A 20 -17.70 10.08 -22.26
C PHE A 20 -18.90 9.19 -22.57
N PHE A 21 -19.95 9.75 -23.18
CA PHE A 21 -21.13 8.98 -23.56
C PHE A 21 -20.80 7.88 -24.58
N ARG A 22 -19.97 8.18 -25.59
CA ARG A 22 -19.51 7.17 -26.56
C ARG A 22 -18.69 6.05 -25.92
N LYS A 23 -17.78 6.39 -25.01
CA LYS A 23 -17.01 5.41 -24.23
C LYS A 23 -17.91 4.53 -23.35
N LEU A 24 -18.93 5.12 -22.75
CA LEU A 24 -19.93 4.42 -21.93
C LEU A 24 -20.71 3.40 -22.76
N VAL A 25 -21.29 3.83 -23.89
CA VAL A 25 -22.07 2.97 -24.80
C VAL A 25 -21.20 1.91 -25.44
N GLY A 26 -19.93 2.22 -25.72
CA GLY A 26 -18.94 1.28 -26.26
C GLY A 26 -18.34 0.31 -25.23
N GLY A 27 -18.88 0.24 -24.01
CA GLY A 27 -18.41 -0.70 -22.98
C GLY A 27 -17.02 -0.41 -22.42
N THR A 28 -16.47 0.78 -22.67
CA THR A 28 -15.15 1.21 -22.18
C THR A 28 -15.28 2.47 -21.33
N PRO A 29 -16.11 2.45 -20.26
CA PRO A 29 -16.31 3.62 -19.44
C PRO A 29 -14.98 4.11 -18.86
N PRO A 30 -14.81 5.43 -18.67
CA PRO A 30 -13.60 5.98 -18.05
C PRO A 30 -13.31 5.33 -16.71
N HIS A 31 -12.03 5.07 -16.44
CA HIS A 31 -11.60 4.33 -15.24
C HIS A 31 -12.14 4.93 -13.94
N ASN A 32 -12.25 6.24 -13.88
CA ASN A 32 -12.66 7.03 -12.72
C ASN A 32 -14.12 7.51 -12.77
N CYS A 33 -14.96 6.96 -13.66
CA CYS A 33 -16.39 7.29 -13.62
C CYS A 33 -17.12 6.39 -12.61
N MET A 34 -18.17 6.95 -12.00
CA MET A 34 -18.97 6.24 -10.98
C MET A 34 -19.52 4.91 -11.50
N LEU A 35 -19.93 4.84 -12.77
CA LEU A 35 -20.45 3.61 -13.36
C LEU A 35 -19.38 2.50 -13.43
N ASN A 36 -18.14 2.85 -13.78
CA ASN A 36 -17.02 1.91 -13.80
C ASN A 36 -16.62 1.48 -12.38
N MET A 37 -16.60 2.41 -11.43
CA MET A 37 -16.36 2.12 -10.01
C MET A 37 -17.45 1.22 -9.40
N ILE A 38 -18.70 1.38 -9.84
CA ILE A 38 -19.81 0.50 -9.45
C ILE A 38 -19.62 -0.88 -10.09
N GLY A 39 -19.38 -0.95 -11.39
CA GLY A 39 -19.19 -2.20 -12.13
C GLY A 39 -18.01 -3.04 -11.63
N LYS A 40 -16.94 -2.40 -11.14
CA LYS A 40 -15.77 -3.07 -10.55
C LYS A 40 -15.87 -3.29 -9.04
N LEU A 41 -17.00 -2.91 -8.42
CA LEU A 41 -17.19 -2.93 -6.97
C LEU A 41 -16.14 -2.11 -6.17
N GLU A 42 -15.42 -1.20 -6.83
CA GLU A 42 -14.41 -0.34 -6.21
C GLU A 42 -15.02 0.58 -5.15
N HIS A 43 -16.29 0.96 -5.31
CA HIS A 43 -17.06 1.72 -4.30
C HIS A 43 -17.31 0.98 -2.98
N LEU A 44 -17.13 -0.36 -2.96
CA LEU A 44 -17.22 -1.17 -1.74
C LEU A 44 -15.87 -1.28 -1.03
N VAL A 45 -14.77 -0.86 -1.68
CA VAL A 45 -13.45 -0.86 -1.06
C VAL A 45 -13.37 0.32 -0.11
N GLY A 46 -13.05 0.05 1.16
CA GLY A 46 -12.90 1.10 2.14
C GLY A 46 -11.81 2.09 1.71
N PRO A 47 -11.96 3.42 1.94
CA PRO A 47 -10.95 4.41 1.55
C PRO A 47 -9.54 4.12 2.10
N LEU A 48 -9.48 3.41 3.23
CA LEU A 48 -8.23 2.97 3.84
C LEU A 48 -7.60 1.78 3.11
N ASP A 49 -8.39 0.84 2.61
CA ASP A 49 -7.88 -0.31 1.85
C ASP A 49 -7.36 0.15 0.48
N ASP A 50 -8.03 1.12 -0.15
CA ASP A 50 -7.52 1.80 -1.34
C ASP A 50 -6.21 2.56 -1.08
N PHE A 51 -6.10 3.21 0.08
CA PHE A 51 -4.86 3.86 0.49
C PHE A 51 -3.73 2.84 0.67
N VAL A 52 -3.98 1.71 1.35
CA VAL A 52 -3.00 0.63 1.51
C VAL A 52 -2.56 0.08 0.15
N ARG A 53 -3.48 -0.17 -0.78
CA ARG A 53 -3.15 -0.66 -2.14
C ARG A 53 -2.28 0.33 -2.92
N ARG A 54 -2.61 1.62 -2.87
CA ARG A 54 -1.81 2.67 -3.50
C ARG A 54 -0.39 2.72 -2.93
N VAL A 55 -0.27 2.72 -1.60
CA VAL A 55 1.01 2.71 -0.88
C VAL A 55 1.83 1.47 -1.27
N ALA A 56 1.22 0.29 -1.25
CA ALA A 56 1.88 -0.95 -1.65
C ALA A 56 2.40 -0.88 -3.10
N GLY A 57 1.60 -0.35 -4.03
CA GLY A 57 2.02 -0.19 -5.43
C GLY A 57 3.16 0.83 -5.62
N VAL A 58 3.21 1.89 -4.81
CA VAL A 58 4.35 2.84 -4.80
C VAL A 58 5.62 2.12 -4.34
N ILE A 59 5.53 1.37 -3.23
CA ILE A 59 6.65 0.63 -2.67
C ILE A 59 7.15 -0.41 -3.68
N GLU A 60 6.26 -1.20 -4.27
CA GLU A 60 6.62 -2.25 -5.24
C GLU A 60 7.41 -1.69 -6.43
N ARG A 61 6.92 -0.60 -7.03
CA ARG A 61 7.65 0.07 -8.14
C ARG A 61 8.98 0.66 -7.68
N GLY A 62 8.99 1.32 -6.53
CA GLY A 62 10.20 1.94 -5.97
C GLY A 62 11.29 0.92 -5.67
N LEU A 63 10.93 -0.19 -5.02
CA LEU A 63 11.87 -1.29 -4.73
C LEU A 63 12.32 -2.00 -6.00
N GLY A 64 11.42 -2.20 -6.97
CA GLY A 64 11.78 -2.74 -8.28
C GLY A 64 12.84 -1.91 -8.99
N PHE A 65 12.76 -0.57 -8.89
CA PHE A 65 13.78 0.33 -9.42
C PHE A 65 15.07 0.31 -8.59
N ALA A 66 14.98 0.47 -7.28
CA ALA A 66 16.12 0.57 -6.36
C ALA A 66 17.02 -0.68 -6.39
N PHE A 67 16.41 -1.86 -6.50
CA PHE A 67 17.09 -3.15 -6.48
C PHE A 67 17.17 -3.82 -7.87
N ALA A 68 16.98 -3.06 -8.95
CA ALA A 68 17.12 -3.58 -10.32
C ALA A 68 18.52 -4.11 -10.64
N LYS A 69 19.56 -3.52 -10.02
CA LYS A 69 20.98 -3.84 -10.29
C LYS A 69 21.74 -4.34 -9.07
N ARG A 70 21.10 -4.38 -7.90
CA ARG A 70 21.71 -4.75 -6.62
C ARG A 70 20.67 -5.37 -5.71
N GLN A 71 21.09 -6.19 -4.77
CA GLN A 71 20.22 -6.67 -3.70
C GLN A 71 20.31 -5.73 -2.48
N PRO A 72 19.28 -5.68 -1.61
CA PRO A 72 19.40 -5.04 -0.32
C PRO A 72 20.50 -5.70 0.51
N LYS A 73 21.33 -4.90 1.16
CA LYS A 73 22.42 -5.40 2.02
C LYS A 73 21.88 -5.98 3.33
N ASP A 74 20.89 -5.31 3.89
CA ASP A 74 20.23 -5.64 5.14
C ASP A 74 18.82 -5.03 5.16
N GLU A 75 18.09 -5.23 6.26
CA GLU A 75 16.75 -4.68 6.43
C GLU A 75 16.76 -3.14 6.50
N LYS A 76 17.84 -2.50 6.98
CA LYS A 76 17.93 -1.03 7.04
C LYS A 76 18.05 -0.42 5.64
N ASP A 77 18.79 -1.06 4.74
CA ASP A 77 18.88 -0.68 3.33
C ASP A 77 17.52 -0.82 2.64
N LEU A 78 16.81 -1.93 2.88
CA LEU A 78 15.42 -2.11 2.42
C LEU A 78 14.50 -0.99 2.94
N GLN A 79 14.52 -0.71 4.24
CA GLN A 79 13.74 0.37 4.86
C GLN A 79 14.04 1.73 4.24
N GLN A 80 15.31 2.01 3.96
CA GLN A 80 15.74 3.28 3.39
C GLN A 80 15.22 3.46 1.96
N GLU A 81 15.17 2.39 1.16
CA GLU A 81 14.59 2.44 -0.19
C GLU A 81 13.05 2.52 -0.15
N VAL A 82 12.38 1.86 0.80
CA VAL A 82 10.93 2.07 1.03
C VAL A 82 10.64 3.54 1.36
N LYS A 83 11.45 4.13 2.26
CA LYS A 83 11.36 5.56 2.63
C LYS A 83 11.54 6.46 1.40
N ALA A 84 12.53 6.18 0.56
CA ALA A 84 12.80 6.95 -0.65
C ALA A 84 11.63 6.86 -1.65
N ALA A 85 11.08 5.66 -1.87
CA ALA A 85 9.94 5.44 -2.76
C ALA A 85 8.70 6.23 -2.32
N LEU A 86 8.38 6.21 -1.02
CA LEU A 86 7.24 6.96 -0.46
C LEU A 86 7.46 8.47 -0.54
N ALA A 87 8.67 8.95 -0.23
CA ALA A 87 9.01 10.36 -0.34
C ALA A 87 8.89 10.88 -1.78
N ALA A 88 9.35 10.09 -2.76
CA ALA A 88 9.24 10.43 -4.18
C ALA A 88 7.79 10.49 -4.69
N ALA A 89 6.88 9.74 -4.06
CA ALA A 89 5.45 9.78 -4.34
C ALA A 89 4.70 10.86 -3.51
N GLU A 90 5.42 11.72 -2.79
CA GLU A 90 4.88 12.72 -1.86
C GLU A 90 3.97 12.15 -0.75
N GLU A 91 4.11 10.85 -0.46
CA GLU A 91 3.36 10.18 0.59
C GLU A 91 3.90 10.58 1.96
N ARG A 92 3.04 11.15 2.82
CA ARG A 92 3.46 11.76 4.09
C ARG A 92 3.56 10.73 5.22
N PHE A 93 4.64 9.96 5.23
CA PHE A 93 5.00 9.04 6.33
C PHE A 93 6.05 9.64 7.26
N ARG A 94 6.03 9.23 8.54
CA ARG A 94 7.03 9.52 9.55
C ARG A 94 7.95 8.30 9.70
N ARG A 95 9.26 8.55 9.72
CA ARG A 95 10.29 7.53 9.94
C ARG A 95 10.34 7.16 11.41
N GLU A 96 10.55 5.88 11.71
CA GLU A 96 10.94 5.42 13.07
C GLU A 96 10.00 5.94 14.15
N SER A 97 8.69 5.90 13.86
CA SER A 97 7.66 6.56 14.63
C SER A 97 6.31 5.85 14.43
N PRO A 98 5.45 5.81 15.47
CA PRO A 98 5.73 6.23 16.83
C PRO A 98 6.57 5.17 17.56
N THR A 99 7.27 5.60 18.61
CA THR A 99 7.81 4.69 19.62
C THR A 99 6.80 4.54 20.75
N PHE A 100 6.45 3.32 21.11
CA PHE A 100 5.50 3.04 22.16
C PHE A 100 5.93 1.85 23.02
N THR A 101 5.37 1.74 24.23
CA THR A 101 5.65 0.63 25.14
C THR A 101 4.56 -0.44 24.98
N TYR A 102 4.98 -1.69 24.77
CA TYR A 102 4.09 -2.85 24.75
C TYR A 102 4.58 -3.88 25.76
N SER A 103 3.70 -4.26 26.69
CA SER A 103 4.05 -5.07 27.87
C SER A 103 5.20 -4.40 28.66
N ALA A 104 6.44 -4.82 28.49
CA ALA A 104 7.63 -4.24 29.12
C ALA A 104 8.70 -3.77 28.10
N ALA A 105 8.45 -3.94 26.80
CA ALA A 105 9.41 -3.63 25.74
C ALA A 105 9.05 -2.35 24.99
N ARG A 106 10.08 -1.56 24.65
CA ARG A 106 9.94 -0.38 23.80
C ARG A 106 9.97 -0.82 22.34
N THR A 107 8.88 -0.57 21.61
CA THR A 107 8.73 -0.92 20.19
C THR A 107 8.75 0.35 19.36
N THR A 108 9.49 0.35 18.25
CA THR A 108 9.53 1.46 17.29
C THR A 108 9.20 0.90 15.92
N LEU A 109 8.22 1.52 15.25
CA LEU A 109 7.84 1.12 13.89
C LEU A 109 8.84 1.60 12.86
N ASP A 110 8.93 0.91 11.73
CA ASP A 110 9.73 1.41 10.60
C ASP A 110 9.15 2.72 10.06
N LEU A 111 7.82 2.74 9.83
CA LEU A 111 7.08 3.83 9.20
C LEU A 111 5.63 3.90 9.68
N SER A 112 5.12 5.13 9.86
CA SER A 112 3.69 5.38 10.09
C SER A 112 3.19 6.59 9.31
N ASP A 113 1.93 6.58 8.88
CA ASP A 113 1.30 7.81 8.37
C ASP A 113 1.00 8.78 9.54
N ARG A 114 0.73 10.06 9.21
CA ARG A 114 0.47 11.09 10.24
C ARG A 114 -0.77 10.84 11.09
N LYS A 115 -1.76 10.10 10.56
CA LYS A 115 -3.01 9.80 11.26
C LYS A 115 -2.96 8.45 11.98
N PHE A 116 -1.82 7.76 11.96
CA PHE A 116 -1.66 6.39 12.47
C PHE A 116 -2.76 5.45 11.95
N SER A 117 -3.22 5.67 10.72
CA SER A 117 -4.16 4.81 10.02
C SER A 117 -3.46 3.61 9.37
N LEU A 118 -2.19 3.75 9.02
CA LEU A 118 -1.37 2.72 8.40
C LEU A 118 0.04 2.69 9.02
N PHE A 119 0.42 1.52 9.54
CA PHE A 119 1.80 1.18 9.88
C PHE A 119 2.42 0.36 8.77
N ILE A 120 3.70 0.57 8.49
CA ILE A 120 4.45 -0.21 7.52
C ILE A 120 5.64 -0.81 8.24
N GLU A 121 5.79 -2.13 8.12
CA GLU A 121 6.90 -2.91 8.66
C GLU A 121 7.58 -3.65 7.51
N THR A 122 8.91 -3.64 7.49
CA THR A 122 9.68 -4.27 6.41
C THR A 122 10.38 -5.51 6.94
N ARG A 123 10.43 -6.58 6.14
CA ARG A 123 11.15 -7.80 6.51
C ARG A 123 11.95 -8.30 5.32
N LEU A 124 13.25 -8.53 5.52
CA LEU A 124 14.13 -9.04 4.48
C LEU A 124 14.30 -10.56 4.62
N LEU A 125 13.78 -11.32 3.65
CA LEU A 125 13.94 -12.77 3.56
C LEU A 125 15.16 -13.10 2.69
N THR A 126 16.21 -13.64 3.31
CA THR A 126 17.42 -14.11 2.61
C THR A 126 17.54 -15.63 2.69
N PRO A 127 18.33 -16.30 1.83
CA PRO A 127 18.55 -17.74 1.91
C PRO A 127 19.09 -18.24 3.26
N ARG A 128 19.69 -17.35 4.08
CA ARG A 128 20.21 -17.69 5.40
C ARG A 128 19.16 -17.59 6.51
N ARG A 129 18.09 -16.83 6.30
CA ARG A 129 16.96 -16.75 7.24
C ARG A 129 15.93 -17.81 6.88
N ARG A 130 15.36 -18.44 7.91
CA ARG A 130 14.25 -19.38 7.70
C ARG A 130 12.97 -18.59 7.47
N LEU A 131 12.11 -19.07 6.58
CA LEU A 131 10.79 -18.49 6.36
C LEU A 131 9.96 -18.43 7.66
N SER A 132 10.11 -19.43 8.53
CA SER A 132 9.46 -19.47 9.84
C SER A 132 9.81 -18.28 10.73
N GLU A 133 11.04 -17.76 10.68
CA GLU A 133 11.43 -16.59 11.47
C GLU A 133 10.65 -15.35 11.06
N ILE A 134 10.42 -15.16 9.75
CA ILE A 134 9.61 -14.04 9.23
C ILE A 134 8.15 -14.18 9.68
N VAL A 135 7.62 -15.40 9.62
CA VAL A 135 6.25 -15.71 10.08
C VAL A 135 6.10 -15.40 11.57
N ASP A 136 7.06 -15.84 12.39
CA ASP A 136 7.06 -15.61 13.83
C ASP A 136 7.14 -14.11 14.16
N GLU A 137 7.97 -13.35 13.46
CA GLU A 137 8.07 -11.90 13.61
C GLU A 137 6.75 -11.19 13.27
N ILE A 138 6.15 -11.50 12.12
CA ILE A 138 4.86 -10.93 11.70
C ILE A 138 3.76 -11.24 12.73
N ASN A 139 3.71 -12.49 13.20
CA ASN A 139 2.72 -12.92 14.20
C ASN A 139 2.94 -12.25 15.56
N ALA A 140 4.19 -12.05 15.98
CA ALA A 140 4.52 -11.37 17.23
C ALA A 140 4.19 -9.87 17.18
N ASP A 141 4.32 -9.24 16.01
CA ASP A 141 4.11 -7.81 15.83
C ASP A 141 2.64 -7.42 15.63
N THR A 142 1.86 -8.28 14.99
CA THR A 142 0.42 -8.09 14.76
C THR A 142 -0.35 -7.66 16.02
N PRO A 143 -0.24 -8.33 17.19
CA PRO A 143 -0.95 -7.90 18.41
C PRO A 143 -0.41 -6.59 19.01
N LYS A 144 0.86 -6.23 18.79
CA LYS A 144 1.46 -4.99 19.33
C LYS A 144 0.83 -3.75 18.71
N TYR A 145 0.49 -3.84 17.43
CA TYR A 145 0.05 -2.71 16.62
C TYR A 145 -1.46 -2.60 16.48
N LYS A 146 -2.22 -3.66 16.79
CA LYS A 146 -3.67 -3.75 16.57
C LYS A 146 -4.46 -2.58 17.19
N THR A 147 -4.04 -2.08 18.34
CA THR A 147 -4.75 -0.99 19.05
C THR A 147 -4.26 0.40 18.65
N LEU A 148 -3.20 0.48 17.86
CA LEU A 148 -2.49 1.73 17.54
C LEU A 148 -2.68 2.15 16.09
N ALA A 149 -2.90 1.19 15.18
CA ALA A 149 -3.21 1.45 13.79
C ALA A 149 -4.45 0.72 13.31
N LYS A 150 -5.13 1.34 12.34
CA LYS A 150 -6.28 0.73 11.65
C LYS A 150 -5.86 -0.36 10.67
N ARG A 151 -4.64 -0.27 10.12
CA ARG A 151 -4.03 -1.26 9.20
C ARG A 151 -2.52 -1.35 9.45
N ILE A 152 -1.98 -2.51 9.14
CA ILE A 152 -0.54 -2.78 9.13
C ILE A 152 -0.22 -3.39 7.76
N LEU A 153 0.79 -2.86 7.10
CA LEU A 153 1.33 -3.38 5.84
C LEU A 153 2.70 -3.98 6.11
N PHE A 154 2.80 -5.30 6.03
CA PHE A 154 4.08 -6.00 6.06
C PHE A 154 4.65 -6.07 4.63
N VAL A 155 5.83 -5.52 4.45
CA VAL A 155 6.60 -5.54 3.19
C VAL A 155 7.68 -6.60 3.32
N VAL A 156 7.38 -7.81 2.82
CA VAL A 156 8.36 -8.90 2.78
C VAL A 156 9.10 -8.86 1.45
N TYR A 157 10.40 -8.54 1.48
CA TYR A 157 11.24 -8.56 0.30
C TYR A 157 12.08 -9.83 0.26
N GLN A 158 12.10 -10.50 -0.89
CA GLN A 158 12.85 -11.73 -1.11
C GLN A 158 13.73 -11.61 -2.37
N PRO A 159 15.07 -11.47 -2.25
CA PRO A 159 15.97 -11.46 -3.40
C PRO A 159 16.02 -12.83 -4.12
N SER A 160 15.71 -13.90 -3.39
CA SER A 160 15.64 -15.28 -3.90
C SER A 160 14.19 -15.74 -3.85
N LYS A 161 13.75 -16.55 -4.82
CA LYS A 161 12.37 -17.09 -4.87
C LYS A 161 12.16 -18.19 -3.82
N ILE A 162 12.09 -17.80 -2.55
CA ILE A 162 11.85 -18.69 -1.41
C ILE A 162 10.34 -18.87 -1.21
N ILE A 163 9.59 -17.76 -1.20
CA ILE A 163 8.14 -17.77 -1.28
C ILE A 163 7.76 -17.91 -2.76
N ILE A 164 7.29 -19.09 -3.14
CA ILE A 164 6.89 -19.43 -4.50
C ILE A 164 5.49 -18.90 -4.79
N ASP A 165 4.55 -19.20 -3.89
CA ASP A 165 3.18 -18.74 -3.96
C ASP A 165 2.95 -17.63 -2.91
N ARG A 166 2.74 -16.41 -3.39
CA ARG A 166 2.48 -15.23 -2.55
C ARG A 166 1.10 -15.32 -1.90
N ASP A 167 0.12 -15.83 -2.61
CA ASP A 167 -1.26 -15.85 -2.15
C ASP A 167 -1.41 -16.90 -1.05
N GLU A 168 -0.82 -18.09 -1.25
CA GLU A 168 -0.74 -19.14 -0.22
C GLU A 168 -0.02 -18.63 1.03
N PHE A 169 1.13 -17.95 0.88
CA PHE A 169 1.88 -17.40 2.01
C PHE A 169 1.08 -16.34 2.79
N SER A 170 0.33 -15.49 2.08
CA SER A 170 -0.37 -14.37 2.70
C SER A 170 -1.74 -14.72 3.28
N ALA A 171 -2.39 -15.80 2.79
CA ALA A 171 -3.75 -16.18 3.16
C ALA A 171 -3.97 -16.33 4.68
N PRO A 172 -3.11 -17.04 5.45
CA PRO A 172 -3.33 -17.21 6.89
C PRO A 172 -3.33 -15.89 7.67
N PHE A 173 -2.51 -14.92 7.26
CA PHE A 173 -2.46 -13.60 7.89
C PHE A 173 -3.72 -12.78 7.57
N ILE A 174 -4.23 -12.88 6.35
CA ILE A 174 -5.45 -12.20 5.90
C ILE A 174 -6.68 -12.78 6.61
N GLU A 175 -6.79 -14.11 6.70
CA GLU A 175 -7.87 -14.80 7.41
C GLU A 175 -7.86 -14.46 8.91
N GLN A 176 -6.67 -14.44 9.53
CA GLN A 176 -6.52 -14.02 10.92
C GLN A 176 -6.97 -12.56 11.12
N ALA A 177 -6.64 -11.65 10.20
CA ALA A 177 -7.10 -10.27 10.26
C ALA A 177 -8.63 -10.16 10.11
N ALA A 178 -9.23 -10.90 9.17
CA ALA A 178 -10.66 -10.86 8.88
C ALA A 178 -11.53 -11.45 10.01
N SER A 179 -11.12 -12.58 10.59
CA SER A 179 -11.80 -13.21 11.73
C SER A 179 -11.82 -12.31 12.97
N ARG A 180 -10.78 -11.48 13.15
CA ARG A 180 -10.60 -10.58 14.30
C ARG A 180 -11.29 -9.22 14.15
N SER A 181 -11.86 -8.90 12.99
CA SER A 181 -12.71 -7.70 12.78
C SER A 181 -14.20 -7.96 13.03
N LYS A 182 -14.61 -9.22 13.21
CA LYS A 182 -16.01 -9.61 13.48
C LYS A 182 -16.32 -9.80 14.97
N SER A 183 -15.34 -9.59 15.85
CA SER A 183 -15.45 -9.64 17.32
C SER A 183 -15.14 -8.28 17.91
#